data_AF-A0A3D2PDQ9-F1
#
_entry.id   AF-A0A3D2PDQ9-F1
#
_cell.length_a   1.000
_cell.length_b   1.000
_cell.length_c   1.000
_cell.angle_alpha   90.00
_cell.angle_beta   90.00
_cell.angle_gamma   90.00
#
_symmetry.space_group_name_H-M   'P 1'
#
loop_
_entity.id
_entity.type
_entity.pdbx_description
1 polymer ?
#
loop_
_entity_poly.entity_id
_entity_poly.type
_entity_poly.pdbx_seq_one_letter_code
_entity_poly.pdbx_strand_id
1 'polypeptide(L)'
;MKKIRSIEIQGNRYVSKNEIREKIKLSKGDLLTEQALKEDIENIVSLGFFLEVNAETVEVEKGVKLIFNVKEKPQIKKIVFRGNKHFSDR
;
A
#
# COMPACT_ATOMS: atom_id res chain seq x y z
N MET A 1 3.78 23.46 9.51
CA MET A 1 4.08 22.02 9.31
C MET A 1 3.39 21.22 10.40
N LYS A 2 2.68 20.14 10.05
CA LYS A 2 1.94 19.32 11.03
C LYS A 2 2.79 18.12 11.45
N LYS A 3 2.79 17.78 12.74
CA LYS A 3 3.51 16.60 13.26
C LYS A 3 2.64 15.35 13.17
N ILE A 4 3.23 14.24 12.75
CA ILE A 4 2.55 12.94 12.71
C ILE A 4 2.38 12.41 14.14
N ARG A 5 1.14 12.11 14.52
CA ARG A 5 0.80 11.57 15.85
C ARG A 5 0.60 10.06 15.82
N SER A 6 0.09 9.55 14.71
CA SER A 6 -0.11 8.13 14.48
C SER A 6 -0.16 7.86 12.99
N ILE A 7 0.21 6.63 12.64
CA ILE A 7 0.11 6.09 11.29
C ILE A 7 -0.75 4.83 11.38
N GLU A 8 -1.78 4.76 10.56
CA GLU A 8 -2.66 3.61 10.46
C GLU A 8 -2.65 3.07 9.03
N ILE A 9 -2.76 1.75 8.90
CA ILE A 9 -2.81 1.05 7.61
C ILE A 9 -4.13 0.27 7.58
N GLN A 10 -4.90 0.47 6.52
CA GLN A 10 -6.22 -0.09 6.30
C GLN A 10 -6.36 -0.70 4.90
N GLY A 11 -7.26 -1.67 4.75
CA GLY A 11 -7.54 -2.32 3.46
C GLY A 11 -6.60 -3.47 3.07
N ASN A 12 -5.54 -3.71 3.85
CA ASN A 12 -4.70 -4.90 3.72
C ASN A 12 -5.43 -6.15 4.27
N ARG A 13 -5.28 -7.29 3.60
CA ARG A 13 -5.88 -8.58 3.95
C ARG A 13 -4.82 -9.68 3.99
N TYR A 14 -4.07 -9.85 2.91
CA TYR A 14 -3.02 -10.87 2.78
C TYR A 14 -1.64 -10.31 3.08
N VAL A 15 -1.37 -9.05 2.72
CA VAL A 15 -0.11 -8.39 3.05
C VAL A 15 -0.17 -7.93 4.51
N SER A 16 0.86 -8.24 5.29
CA SER A 16 0.89 -7.88 6.71
C SER A 16 1.05 -6.36 6.89
N LYS A 17 0.46 -5.80 7.95
CA LYS A 17 0.65 -4.37 8.28
C LYS A 17 2.14 -4.03 8.52
N ASN A 18 2.90 -4.97 9.07
CA ASN A 18 4.33 -4.78 9.34
C ASN A 18 5.12 -4.62 8.04
N GLU A 19 4.86 -5.45 7.04
CA GLU A 19 5.54 -5.39 5.73
C GLU A 19 5.26 -4.05 5.02
N ILE A 20 4.02 -3.57 5.08
CA ILE A 20 3.67 -2.23 4.57
C ILE A 20 4.38 -1.15 5.40
N ARG A 21 4.38 -1.29 6.73
CA ARG A 21 4.98 -0.32 7.65
C ARG A 21 6.49 -0.16 7.45
N GLU A 22 7.20 -1.24 7.10
CA GLU A 22 8.64 -1.22 6.79
C GLU A 22 8.97 -0.41 5.53
N LYS A 23 8.02 -0.23 4.61
CA LYS A 23 8.19 0.63 3.43
C LYS A 23 7.91 2.11 3.70
N ILE A 24 7.24 2.43 4.79
CA ILE A 24 6.90 3.80 5.19
C ILE A 24 8.08 4.40 5.96
N LYS A 25 8.68 5.44 5.41
CA LYS A 25 9.77 6.20 6.05
C LYS A 25 9.23 7.12 7.13
N LEU A 26 8.07 7.74 6.90
CA LEU A 26 7.43 8.59 7.89
C LEU A 26 7.14 7.81 9.18
N SER A 27 7.38 8.48 10.30
CA SER A 27 7.18 7.93 11.64
C SER A 27 6.49 8.94 12.55
N LYS A 28 6.00 8.43 13.69
CA LYS A 28 5.38 9.27 14.72
C LYS A 28 6.41 10.29 15.22
N GLY A 29 6.03 11.56 15.23
CA GLY A 29 6.89 12.68 15.64
C GLY A 29 7.44 13.49 14.45
N ASP A 30 7.50 12.88 13.27
CA ASP A 30 8.02 13.53 12.07
C ASP A 30 7.11 14.66 11.59
N LEU A 31 7.70 15.58 10.84
CA LEU A 31 6.97 16.62 10.14
C LEU A 31 6.40 16.04 8.85
N LEU A 32 5.08 16.10 8.70
CA LEU A 32 4.42 15.72 7.46
C LEU A 32 4.75 16.75 6.38
N THR A 33 5.33 16.26 5.28
CA THR A 33 5.54 17.00 4.03
C THR A 33 4.90 16.24 2.88
N GLU A 34 4.43 16.95 1.86
CA GLU A 34 3.81 16.31 0.69
C GLU A 34 4.80 15.41 -0.05
N GLN A 35 6.07 15.81 -0.12
CA GLN A 35 7.12 15.04 -0.77
C GLN A 35 7.37 13.70 -0.06
N ALA A 36 7.52 13.70 1.27
CA ALA A 36 7.73 12.47 2.03
C ALA A 36 6.48 11.58 1.98
N LEU A 37 5.28 12.17 2.01
CA LEU A 37 4.05 11.40 1.88
C LEU A 37 3.94 10.72 0.52
N LYS A 38 4.26 11.45 -0.56
CA LYS A 38 4.25 10.90 -1.91
C LYS A 38 5.28 9.79 -2.08
N GLU A 39 6.48 9.97 -1.54
CA GLU A 39 7.53 8.95 -1.56
C GLU A 39 7.08 7.68 -0.83
N ASP A 40 6.44 7.80 0.34
CA ASP A 40 5.91 6.64 1.06
C ASP A 40 4.79 5.92 0.28
N ILE A 41 3.91 6.66 -0.39
CA ILE A 41 2.90 6.06 -1.29
C ILE A 41 3.59 5.28 -2.42
N GLU A 42 4.59 5.88 -3.09
CA GLU A 42 5.37 5.22 -4.15
C GLU A 42 6.09 3.97 -3.64
N ASN A 43 6.67 4.02 -2.43
CA ASN A 43 7.30 2.86 -1.80
C ASN A 43 6.31 1.72 -1.55
N ILE A 44 5.09 2.02 -1.10
CA ILE A 44 4.05 1.00 -0.92
C ILE A 44 3.59 0.44 -2.28
N VAL A 45 3.39 1.30 -3.29
CA VAL A 45 3.03 0.86 -4.66
C VAL A 45 4.11 -0.05 -5.25
N SER A 46 5.39 0.22 -4.97
CA SER A 46 6.53 -0.56 -5.45
C SER A 46 6.54 -2.01 -4.96
N LEU A 47 5.83 -2.33 -3.87
CA LEU A 47 5.64 -3.71 -3.41
C LEU A 47 4.91 -4.58 -4.45
N GLY A 48 4.16 -3.96 -5.36
CA GLY A 48 3.49 -4.65 -6.46
C GLY A 48 2.25 -5.45 -6.07
N PHE A 49 1.90 -5.50 -4.78
CA PHE A 49 0.74 -6.24 -4.26
C PHE A 49 -0.58 -5.48 -4.30
N PHE A 50 -0.55 -4.16 -4.49
CA PHE A 50 -1.72 -3.30 -4.42
C PHE A 50 -2.15 -2.79 -5.80
N LEU A 51 -3.46 -2.70 -6.03
CA LEU A 51 -4.07 -2.02 -7.18
C LEU A 51 -4.09 -0.51 -6.98
N GLU A 52 -4.28 -0.09 -5.74
CA GLU A 52 -4.51 1.29 -5.37
C GLU A 52 -3.93 1.54 -3.98
N VAL A 53 -3.26 2.67 -3.81
CA VAL A 53 -2.68 3.12 -2.55
C VAL A 53 -3.00 4.61 -2.42
N ASN A 54 -3.78 4.95 -1.40
CA ASN A 54 -4.13 6.33 -1.08
C ASN A 54 -3.69 6.64 0.36
N ALA A 55 -3.45 7.92 0.63
CA ALA A 55 -3.20 8.39 1.98
C ALA A 55 -4.17 9.50 2.36
N GLU A 56 -4.73 9.40 3.55
CA GLU A 56 -5.61 10.39 4.15
C GLU A 56 -4.96 10.98 5.39
N THR A 57 -5.15 12.29 5.58
CA THR A 57 -4.68 12.98 6.77
C THR A 57 -5.86 13.47 7.56
N VAL A 58 -5.93 13.06 8.82
CA VAL A 58 -6.98 13.49 9.75
C VAL A 58 -6.32 14.40 10.77
N GLU A 59 -6.82 15.63 10.90
CA GLU A 59 -6.37 16.53 11.96
C GLU A 59 -6.77 15.98 13.33
N VAL A 60 -5.82 15.96 14.25
CA VAL A 60 -6.02 15.54 15.64
C VAL A 60 -5.38 16.55 16.57
N GLU A 61 -5.66 16.45 17.87
CA GLU A 61 -5.05 17.36 18.85
C GLU A 61 -3.51 17.38 18.70
N LYS A 62 -2.99 18.57 18.40
CA LYS A 62 -1.55 18.84 18.27
C LYS A 62 -0.84 18.04 17.16
N GLY A 63 -1.53 17.67 16.07
CA GLY A 63 -0.88 17.05 14.91
C GLY A 63 -1.84 16.43 13.89
N VAL A 64 -1.36 15.42 13.18
CA VAL A 64 -2.13 14.66 12.18
C VAL A 64 -2.02 13.17 12.41
N LYS A 65 -3.11 12.47 12.17
CA LYS A 65 -3.15 11.03 11.98
C LYS A 65 -3.07 10.75 10.48
N LEU A 66 -2.12 9.92 10.08
CA LEU A 66 -1.93 9.51 8.70
C LEU A 66 -2.56 8.13 8.51
N ILE A 67 -3.42 7.96 7.51
CA ILE A 67 -4.12 6.71 7.23
C ILE A 67 -3.76 6.29 5.80
N PHE A 68 -3.07 5.17 5.66
CA PHE A 68 -2.79 4.57 4.36
C PHE A 68 -3.88 3.55 4.03
N ASN A 69 -4.65 3.85 3.00
CA ASN A 69 -5.69 2.99 2.45
C ASN A 69 -5.11 2.22 1.26
N VAL A 70 -4.96 0.90 1.42
CA VAL A 70 -4.43 0.03 0.37
C VAL A 70 -5.50 -0.91 -0.15
N LYS A 71 -5.51 -1.16 -1.45
CA LYS A 71 -6.39 -2.14 -2.10
C LYS A 71 -5.56 -3.22 -2.73
N GLU A 72 -5.58 -4.42 -2.15
CA GLU A 72 -4.80 -5.55 -2.66
C GLU A 72 -5.27 -6.04 -4.02
N LYS A 73 -4.33 -6.51 -4.84
CA LYS A 73 -4.61 -7.20 -6.09
C LYS A 73 -5.35 -8.51 -5.81
N PRO A 74 -6.35 -8.88 -6.62
CA PRO A 74 -6.97 -10.18 -6.51
C PRO A 74 -5.89 -11.24 -6.75
N GLN A 75 -5.74 -12.16 -5.79
CA GLN A 75 -4.90 -13.34 -6.03
C GLN A 75 -5.51 -14.12 -7.18
N ILE A 76 -4.77 -14.30 -8.27
CA ILE A 76 -5.18 -15.15 -9.39
C ILE A 76 -5.22 -16.59 -8.87
N LYS A 77 -6.36 -17.03 -8.32
CA LYS A 77 -6.55 -18.39 -7.78
C LYS A 77 -6.67 -19.47 -8.87
N LYS A 78 -6.55 -19.10 -10.14
CA LYS A 78 -6.53 -20.04 -11.27
C LYS A 78 -6.00 -19.33 -12.50
N ILE A 79 -4.74 -19.55 -12.84
CA ILE A 79 -4.40 -19.65 -14.26
C ILE A 79 -5.05 -20.96 -14.68
N VAL A 80 -6.29 -20.91 -15.18
CA VAL A 80 -6.80 -22.02 -15.97
C VAL A 80 -5.92 -22.01 -17.22
N PHE A 81 -4.86 -22.81 -17.20
CA PHE A 81 -4.24 -23.26 -18.43
C PHE A 81 -5.34 -24.03 -19.17
N ARG A 82 -6.16 -23.34 -19.97
CA ARG A 82 -6.88 -23.98 -21.06
C ARG A 82 -5.75 -24.53 -21.92
N GLY A 83 -5.57 -25.84 -21.86
CA GLY A 83 -4.43 -26.50 -22.43
C GLY A 83 -4.20 -26.03 -23.86
N ASN A 84 -2.95 -25.69 -24.17
CA ASN A 84 -2.44 -25.90 -25.51
C ASN A 84 -2.43 -27.42 -25.74
N LYS A 85 -3.62 -28.01 -25.90
CA LYS A 85 -3.76 -29.35 -26.46
C LYS A 85 -3.51 -29.20 -27.96
N HIS A 86 -2.25 -29.41 -28.31
CA HIS A 86 -1.81 -30.34 -29.35
C HIS A 86 -2.66 -30.48 -30.62
N PHE A 87 -1.95 -30.22 -31.73
CA PHE A 87 -1.98 -30.88 -33.04
C PHE A 87 -2.93 -30.38 -34.14
N SER A 88 -2.31 -29.99 -35.26
CA SER A 88 -2.44 -30.76 -36.50
C SER A 88 -1.07 -31.00 -37.11
N ASP A 89 -0.85 -32.27 -37.43
CA ASP A 89 0.28 -32.89 -38.11
C ASP A 89 0.16 -32.65 -39.63
N ARG A 90 1.23 -32.15 -40.26
CA ARG A 90 1.77 -32.51 -41.60
C ARG A 90 2.70 -31.43 -42.16
#